data_AF-A0A958K693-F1
#
_entry.id   AF-A0A958K693-F1
#
_cell.length_a   1.000
_cell.length_b   1.000
_cell.length_c   1.000
_cell.angle_alpha   90.00
_cell.angle_beta   90.00
_cell.angle_gamma   90.00
#
_symmetry.space_group_name_H-M   'P 1'
#
loop_
_entity.id
_entity.type
_entity.pdbx_description
1 polymer ?
#
loop_
_entity_poly.entity_id
_entity_poly.type
_entity_poly.pdbx_seq_one_letter_code
_entity_poly.pdbx_strand_id
1 'polypeptide(L)'
;MTAIDSIAASKKTKQRQQLRSGGVTQIRSSGQGSFQDHVQELLGNKGKKVLSEEDLFAGSINHRLHSKKGSKAAEVYRSKLQEQLADGESLEDAANKALKKTRVEGLLTNKEAHKIRQESFQASQIDNNAFRLYTGEGARVAKMDSTDAFEMVQKRFSAIDDGSLLVQTKGERMAAFRAAKAAGTYEANVDKSAQGQSINLKGVEKGNTSDGLSGFLYKPESDHGGSLVILMSNDLKGDVSSVSLKDQKGKLIESGRSTGYANGDREHFRFNQSGGNYPNNLTVEVVLNSGKKIHYNIKDSSQRYD
;
A
#
# COMPACT_ATOMS: atom_id res chain seq x y z
N MET A 1 -37.58 20.52 -22.48
CA MET A 1 -37.37 19.33 -21.63
C MET A 1 -38.66 18.53 -21.64
N THR A 2 -38.66 17.44 -22.40
CA THR A 2 -39.83 16.60 -22.69
C THR A 2 -40.07 15.62 -21.54
N ALA A 3 -41.33 15.21 -21.36
CA ALA A 3 -41.80 14.36 -20.24
C ALA A 3 -41.11 12.99 -20.10
N ILE A 4 -40.22 12.62 -21.03
CA ILE A 4 -39.47 11.36 -21.04
C ILE A 4 -38.26 11.42 -20.09
N ASP A 5 -37.64 12.59 -19.89
CA ASP A 5 -36.48 12.75 -18.98
C ASP A 5 -36.86 12.65 -17.49
N SER A 6 -38.14 12.85 -17.16
CA SER A 6 -38.68 12.78 -15.79
C SER A 6 -38.80 11.33 -15.26
N ILE A 7 -39.03 10.36 -16.15
CA ILE A 7 -39.26 8.95 -15.75
C ILE A 7 -37.93 8.25 -15.42
N ALA A 8 -36.84 8.61 -16.13
CA ALA A 8 -35.50 8.07 -15.87
C ALA A 8 -34.92 8.55 -14.52
N ALA A 9 -35.19 9.80 -14.13
CA ALA A 9 -34.78 10.35 -12.84
C ALA A 9 -35.59 9.75 -11.66
N SER A 10 -36.88 9.44 -11.87
CA SER A 10 -37.75 8.85 -10.85
C SER A 10 -37.42 7.38 -10.53
N LYS A 11 -37.01 6.58 -11.53
CA LYS A 11 -36.58 5.19 -11.30
C LYS A 11 -35.24 5.08 -10.56
N LYS A 12 -34.26 5.94 -10.86
CA LYS A 12 -32.99 6.00 -10.11
C LYS A 12 -33.18 6.45 -8.65
N THR A 13 -34.20 7.26 -8.38
CA THR A 13 -34.48 7.75 -7.01
C THR A 13 -35.18 6.70 -6.15
N LYS A 14 -36.12 5.91 -6.72
CA LYS A 14 -36.77 4.81 -5.99
C LYS A 14 -35.84 3.62 -5.71
N GLN A 15 -34.91 3.31 -6.62
CA GLN A 15 -33.91 2.25 -6.38
C GLN A 15 -32.87 2.66 -5.32
N ARG A 16 -32.59 3.95 -5.15
CA ARG A 16 -31.78 4.49 -4.04
C ARG A 16 -32.52 4.52 -2.69
N GLN A 17 -33.85 4.65 -2.68
CA GLN A 17 -34.64 4.59 -1.43
C GLN A 17 -34.84 3.15 -0.92
N GLN A 18 -34.93 2.15 -1.79
CA GLN A 18 -35.05 0.74 -1.35
C GLN A 18 -33.77 0.15 -0.76
N LEU A 19 -32.59 0.71 -1.06
CA LEU A 19 -31.34 0.34 -0.38
C LEU A 19 -31.14 1.02 0.98
N ARG A 20 -32.03 1.95 1.39
CA ARG A 20 -31.96 2.66 2.67
C ARG A 20 -32.93 2.15 3.74
N SER A 21 -33.87 1.28 3.38
CA SER A 21 -34.84 0.69 4.32
C SER A 21 -34.49 -0.74 4.73
N GLY A 22 -33.32 -1.25 4.35
CA GLY A 22 -32.76 -2.45 4.96
C GLY A 22 -32.46 -2.11 6.41
N GLY A 23 -33.32 -2.58 7.32
CA GLY A 23 -33.23 -2.28 8.75
C GLY A 23 -31.80 -2.36 9.22
N VAL A 24 -31.33 -1.26 9.84
CA VAL A 24 -30.09 -1.23 10.61
C VAL A 24 -30.24 -2.32 11.66
N THR A 25 -29.77 -3.52 11.32
CA THR A 25 -29.63 -4.61 12.27
C THR A 25 -28.68 -4.03 13.30
N GLN A 26 -29.16 -3.75 14.51
CA GLN A 26 -28.33 -3.26 15.60
C GLN A 26 -27.15 -4.24 15.72
N ILE A 27 -26.00 -3.80 15.22
CA ILE A 27 -24.74 -4.54 15.35
C ILE A 27 -24.45 -4.47 16.85
N ARG A 28 -24.75 -5.56 17.56
CA ARG A 28 -24.38 -5.71 18.96
C ARG A 28 -22.86 -5.47 19.03
N SER A 29 -22.45 -4.49 19.83
CA SER A 29 -21.04 -4.13 20.05
C SER A 29 -20.31 -5.17 20.92
N SER A 30 -20.45 -6.45 20.59
CA SER A 30 -19.98 -7.56 21.41
C SER A 30 -18.54 -7.92 21.05
N GLY A 31 -17.60 -7.47 21.87
CA GLY A 31 -16.24 -8.03 21.96
C GLY A 31 -15.33 -7.77 20.76
N GLN A 32 -14.03 -7.99 20.95
CA GLN A 32 -13.09 -8.15 19.84
C GLN A 32 -13.57 -9.35 19.02
N GLY A 33 -14.26 -9.09 17.90
CA GLY A 33 -14.64 -10.14 16.97
C GLY A 33 -13.40 -10.89 16.51
N SER A 34 -13.54 -12.19 16.29
CA SER A 34 -12.45 -12.97 15.70
C SER A 34 -12.12 -12.45 14.30
N PHE A 35 -10.92 -12.72 13.80
CA PHE A 35 -10.57 -12.40 12.40
C PHE A 35 -11.61 -12.98 11.43
N GLN A 36 -12.07 -14.20 11.71
CA GLN A 36 -13.11 -14.88 10.97
C GLN A 36 -14.41 -14.07 10.91
N ASP A 37 -14.87 -13.52 12.04
CA ASP A 37 -16.09 -12.69 12.08
C ASP A 37 -15.97 -11.48 11.16
N HIS A 38 -14.80 -10.81 11.18
CA HIS A 38 -14.56 -9.64 10.34
C HIS A 38 -14.52 -9.97 8.86
N VAL A 39 -13.94 -11.10 8.45
CA VAL A 39 -13.92 -11.52 7.04
C VAL A 39 -15.33 -11.92 6.59
N GLN A 40 -16.04 -12.71 7.39
CA GLN A 40 -17.38 -13.19 7.06
C GLN A 40 -18.40 -12.06 6.99
N GLU A 41 -18.33 -11.08 7.90
CA GLU A 41 -19.16 -9.87 7.87
C GLU A 41 -18.86 -9.04 6.62
N LEU A 42 -17.57 -8.80 6.33
CA LEU A 42 -17.15 -7.93 5.22
C LEU A 42 -17.58 -8.44 3.86
N LEU A 43 -17.43 -9.75 3.64
CA LEU A 43 -17.68 -10.36 2.35
C LEU A 43 -19.15 -10.72 2.13
N GLY A 44 -20.03 -10.49 3.12
CA GLY A 44 -21.46 -10.83 3.03
C GLY A 44 -21.73 -12.33 2.82
N ASN A 45 -20.71 -13.17 3.01
CA ASN A 45 -20.67 -14.55 2.53
C ASN A 45 -20.46 -15.50 3.71
N LYS A 46 -21.43 -15.55 4.62
CA LYS A 46 -21.48 -16.59 5.65
C LYS A 46 -21.48 -17.95 4.95
N GLY A 47 -20.37 -18.69 5.04
CA GLY A 47 -20.26 -20.06 4.51
C GLY A 47 -19.45 -20.24 3.22
N LYS A 48 -18.69 -19.23 2.74
CA LYS A 48 -17.65 -19.50 1.74
C LYS A 48 -16.63 -20.50 2.30
N LYS A 49 -16.52 -21.67 1.65
CA LYS A 49 -15.54 -22.72 2.02
C LYS A 49 -14.11 -22.35 1.61
N VAL A 50 -13.96 -21.43 0.66
CA VAL A 50 -12.67 -21.09 0.07
C VAL A 50 -12.54 -19.59 -0.05
N LEU A 51 -11.37 -19.07 0.29
CA LEU A 51 -11.04 -17.65 0.25
C LEU A 51 -9.89 -17.41 -0.70
N SER A 52 -9.94 -16.29 -1.44
CA SER A 52 -8.84 -15.79 -2.25
C SER A 52 -7.93 -14.85 -1.47
N GLU A 53 -6.77 -14.50 -2.03
CA GLU A 53 -5.86 -13.53 -1.39
C GLU A 53 -6.50 -12.14 -1.29
N GLU A 54 -7.31 -11.73 -2.27
CA GLU A 54 -8.06 -10.47 -2.19
C GLU A 54 -9.13 -10.49 -1.08
N ASP A 55 -9.83 -11.61 -0.91
CA ASP A 55 -10.79 -11.81 0.20
C ASP A 55 -10.07 -11.65 1.55
N LEU A 56 -8.93 -12.33 1.69
CA LEU A 56 -8.09 -12.27 2.90
C LEU A 56 -7.52 -10.87 3.13
N PHE A 57 -7.11 -10.17 2.08
CA PHE A 57 -6.54 -8.82 2.18
C PHE A 57 -7.55 -7.80 2.66
N ALA A 58 -8.75 -7.79 2.07
CA ALA A 58 -9.80 -6.87 2.47
C ALA A 58 -10.23 -7.13 3.93
N GLY A 59 -10.37 -8.39 4.33
CA GLY A 59 -10.67 -8.79 5.71
C GLY A 59 -9.55 -8.47 6.69
N SER A 60 -8.30 -8.66 6.28
CA SER A 60 -7.09 -8.32 7.03
C SER A 60 -7.03 -6.83 7.36
N ILE A 61 -7.33 -5.95 6.40
CA ILE A 61 -7.41 -4.50 6.66
C ILE A 61 -8.48 -4.20 7.70
N ASN A 62 -9.69 -4.75 7.57
CA ASN A 62 -10.77 -4.55 8.53
C ASN A 62 -10.36 -4.96 9.95
N HIS A 63 -9.73 -6.13 10.10
CA HIS A 63 -9.24 -6.64 11.38
C HIS A 63 -8.12 -5.78 11.99
N ARG A 64 -7.14 -5.33 11.18
CA ARG A 64 -6.08 -4.43 11.67
C ARG A 64 -6.61 -3.06 12.08
N LEU A 65 -7.58 -2.52 11.33
CA LEU A 65 -8.27 -1.29 11.72
C LEU A 65 -9.01 -1.47 13.05
N HIS A 66 -9.74 -2.56 13.21
CA HIS A 66 -10.47 -2.84 14.45
C HIS A 66 -9.51 -2.97 15.63
N SER A 67 -8.50 -3.83 15.52
CA SER A 67 -7.54 -4.11 16.61
C SER A 67 -6.65 -2.92 16.98
N LYS A 68 -6.21 -2.11 16.00
CA LYS A 68 -5.26 -1.00 16.26
C LYS A 68 -5.92 0.37 16.41
N LYS A 69 -7.10 0.56 15.83
CA LYS A 69 -7.73 1.89 15.70
C LYS A 69 -9.18 1.92 16.21
N GLY A 70 -9.72 0.76 16.61
CA GLY A 70 -11.05 0.63 17.18
C GLY A 70 -12.14 0.39 16.14
N SER A 71 -13.34 0.06 16.63
CA SER A 71 -14.50 -0.32 15.80
C SER A 71 -14.90 0.76 14.80
N LYS A 72 -14.84 2.04 15.18
CA LYS A 72 -15.21 3.17 14.32
C LYS A 72 -14.40 3.20 13.01
N ALA A 73 -13.08 3.00 13.08
CA ALA A 73 -12.23 2.98 11.88
C ALA A 73 -12.56 1.80 10.95
N ALA A 74 -12.80 0.63 11.57
CA ALA A 74 -13.22 -0.57 10.87
C ALA A 74 -14.60 -0.39 10.18
N GLU A 75 -15.59 0.15 10.89
CA GLU A 75 -16.93 0.42 10.35
C GLU A 75 -16.90 1.40 9.17
N VAL A 76 -16.14 2.50 9.29
CA VAL A 76 -15.96 3.45 8.18
C VAL A 76 -15.31 2.76 6.99
N TYR A 77 -14.27 1.95 7.21
CA TYR A 77 -13.66 1.16 6.14
C TYR A 77 -14.65 0.23 5.46
N ARG A 78 -15.46 -0.53 6.22
CA ARG A 78 -16.49 -1.43 5.65
C ARG A 78 -17.49 -0.66 4.79
N SER A 79 -17.99 0.47 5.30
CA SER A 79 -18.92 1.33 4.55
C SER A 79 -18.31 1.82 3.23
N LYS A 80 -17.06 2.29 3.26
CA LYS A 80 -16.35 2.74 2.06
C LYS A 80 -16.02 1.59 1.11
N LEU A 81 -15.72 0.39 1.61
CA LEU A 81 -15.47 -0.77 0.76
C LEU A 81 -16.71 -1.13 -0.05
N GLN A 82 -17.88 -1.19 0.59
CA GLN A 82 -19.15 -1.46 -0.09
C GLN A 82 -19.48 -0.40 -1.17
N GLU A 83 -19.16 0.87 -0.89
CA GLU A 83 -19.27 1.96 -1.88
C GLU A 83 -18.38 1.69 -3.11
N GLN A 84 -17.13 1.27 -2.92
CA GLN A 84 -16.20 1.02 -4.04
C GLN A 84 -16.49 -0.27 -4.81
N LEU A 85 -17.00 -1.31 -4.16
CA LEU A 85 -17.39 -2.54 -4.84
C LEU A 85 -18.59 -2.31 -5.78
N ALA A 86 -19.47 -1.36 -5.46
CA ALA A 86 -20.58 -0.99 -6.33
C ALA A 86 -20.12 -0.36 -7.67
N ASP A 87 -18.88 0.13 -7.73
CA ASP A 87 -18.28 0.73 -8.93
C ASP A 87 -17.63 -0.31 -9.88
N GLY A 88 -17.70 -1.61 -9.53
CA GLY A 88 -17.18 -2.70 -10.38
C GLY A 88 -15.66 -2.89 -10.31
N GLU A 89 -15.02 -2.35 -9.28
CA GLU A 89 -13.57 -2.46 -9.06
C GLU A 89 -13.16 -3.86 -8.58
N SER A 90 -11.88 -4.20 -8.76
CA SER A 90 -11.29 -5.36 -8.10
C SER A 90 -11.40 -5.21 -6.58
N LEU A 91 -11.46 -6.33 -5.85
CA LEU A 91 -11.59 -6.26 -4.40
C LEU A 91 -10.32 -5.66 -3.76
N GLU A 92 -9.13 -5.91 -4.33
CA GLU A 92 -7.89 -5.25 -3.92
C GLU A 92 -7.97 -3.71 -4.09
N ASP A 93 -8.38 -3.22 -5.27
CA ASP A 93 -8.46 -1.79 -5.54
C ASP A 93 -9.51 -1.11 -4.65
N ALA A 94 -10.68 -1.74 -4.51
CA ALA A 94 -11.75 -1.28 -3.65
C ALA A 94 -11.28 -1.18 -2.18
N ALA A 95 -10.55 -2.18 -1.68
CA ALA A 95 -9.96 -2.18 -0.34
C ALA A 95 -8.93 -1.07 -0.15
N ASN A 96 -8.03 -0.86 -1.11
CA ASN A 96 -7.05 0.21 -1.06
C ASN A 96 -7.72 1.60 -1.04
N LYS A 97 -8.74 1.81 -1.87
CA LYS A 97 -9.50 3.08 -1.90
C LYS A 97 -10.31 3.29 -0.64
N ALA A 98 -10.95 2.24 -0.11
CA ALA A 98 -11.66 2.31 1.16
C ALA A 98 -10.72 2.72 2.30
N LEU A 99 -9.54 2.11 2.40
CA LEU A 99 -8.53 2.47 3.40
C LEU A 99 -8.05 3.93 3.23
N LYS A 100 -7.85 4.39 1.99
CA LYS A 100 -7.53 5.79 1.68
C LYS A 100 -8.65 6.74 2.14
N LYS A 101 -9.92 6.39 1.91
CA LYS A 101 -11.07 7.19 2.36
C LYS A 101 -11.16 7.21 3.89
N THR A 102 -10.97 6.09 4.59
CA THR A 102 -10.89 6.04 6.07
C THR A 102 -9.81 6.96 6.63
N ARG A 103 -8.67 7.08 5.93
CA ARG A 103 -7.62 8.03 6.28
C ARG A 103 -8.04 9.49 6.08
N VAL A 104 -8.71 9.81 4.97
CA VAL A 104 -9.21 11.17 4.67
C VAL A 104 -10.21 11.64 5.74
N GLU A 105 -10.97 10.72 6.33
CA GLU A 105 -11.87 10.99 7.47
C GLU A 105 -11.12 11.25 8.80
N GLY A 106 -9.78 11.33 8.78
CA GLY A 106 -8.96 11.63 9.95
C GLY A 106 -8.81 10.48 10.95
N LEU A 107 -9.28 9.28 10.61
CA LEU A 107 -9.21 8.11 11.51
C LEU A 107 -7.84 7.41 11.47
N LEU A 108 -7.03 7.72 10.47
CA LEU A 108 -5.70 7.17 10.25
C LEU A 108 -4.76 8.30 9.80
N THR A 109 -3.51 8.23 10.23
CA THR A 109 -2.42 8.95 9.57
C THR A 109 -1.99 8.24 8.28
N ASN A 110 -1.23 8.92 7.42
CA ASN A 110 -0.59 8.31 6.24
C ASN A 110 0.22 7.06 6.62
N LYS A 111 1.08 7.21 7.64
CA LYS A 111 1.96 6.14 8.14
C LYS A 111 1.17 4.93 8.63
N GLU A 112 0.06 5.14 9.33
CA GLU A 112 -0.76 4.04 9.86
C GLU A 112 -1.52 3.31 8.75
N ALA A 113 -2.14 4.05 7.83
CA ALA A 113 -2.79 3.44 6.68
C ALA A 113 -1.81 2.62 5.84
N HIS A 114 -0.60 3.16 5.61
CA HIS A 114 0.45 2.44 4.90
C HIS A 114 0.87 1.17 5.63
N LYS A 115 1.15 1.26 6.94
CA LYS A 115 1.54 0.11 7.78
C LYS A 115 0.47 -0.98 7.77
N ILE A 116 -0.79 -0.62 8.00
CA ILE A 116 -1.91 -1.58 7.96
C ILE A 116 -1.99 -2.27 6.60
N ARG A 117 -1.86 -1.52 5.50
CA ARG A 117 -1.86 -2.08 4.15
C ARG A 117 -0.75 -3.10 3.94
N GLN A 118 0.48 -2.77 4.34
CA GLN A 118 1.64 -3.68 4.18
C GLN A 118 1.48 -4.96 5.00
N GLU A 119 1.09 -4.83 6.25
CA GLU A 119 0.84 -5.96 7.15
C GLU A 119 -0.26 -6.87 6.59
N SER A 120 -1.38 -6.28 6.17
CA SER A 120 -2.49 -7.03 5.58
C SER A 120 -2.11 -7.70 4.27
N PHE A 121 -1.34 -7.04 3.41
CA PHE A 121 -0.86 -7.63 2.16
C PHE A 121 -0.03 -8.87 2.47
N GLN A 122 0.98 -8.75 3.32
CA GLN A 122 1.87 -9.84 3.66
C GLN A 122 1.16 -11.00 4.39
N ALA A 123 0.21 -10.69 5.27
CA ALA A 123 -0.56 -11.71 5.95
C ALA A 123 -1.43 -12.52 4.97
N SER A 124 -1.88 -11.92 3.87
CA SER A 124 -2.90 -12.49 2.96
C SER A 124 -2.35 -13.31 1.80
N GLN A 125 -1.03 -13.43 1.65
CA GLN A 125 -0.38 -14.15 0.54
C GLN A 125 -0.53 -15.68 0.70
N ILE A 126 -1.44 -16.31 -0.02
CA ILE A 126 -1.57 -17.77 -0.03
C ILE A 126 -0.40 -18.40 -0.77
N ASP A 127 0.07 -17.75 -1.83
CA ASP A 127 1.19 -18.23 -2.65
C ASP A 127 2.48 -17.40 -2.43
N ASN A 128 3.50 -17.67 -3.26
CA ASN A 128 4.81 -17.01 -3.19
C ASN A 128 4.89 -15.73 -4.04
N ASN A 129 3.78 -15.25 -4.59
CA ASN A 129 3.75 -14.09 -5.47
C ASN A 129 3.67 -12.79 -4.68
N ALA A 130 4.82 -12.40 -4.12
CA ALA A 130 5.06 -11.23 -3.29
C ALA A 130 4.58 -9.86 -3.84
N PHE A 131 4.06 -9.79 -5.07
CA PHE A 131 3.82 -8.56 -5.81
C PHE A 131 2.36 -8.22 -6.09
N ARG A 132 1.46 -9.19 -6.01
CA ARG A 132 0.04 -8.94 -6.22
C ARG A 132 -0.79 -9.93 -5.43
N LEU A 133 -2.06 -9.59 -5.27
CA LEU A 133 -3.04 -10.52 -4.76
C LEU A 133 -3.72 -11.19 -5.95
N TYR A 134 -3.98 -12.47 -5.82
CA TYR A 134 -4.78 -13.22 -6.78
C TYR A 134 -6.24 -13.34 -6.33
N THR A 135 -7.12 -13.21 -7.31
CA THR A 135 -8.55 -13.35 -7.13
C THR A 135 -8.92 -14.83 -7.00
N GLY A 136 -10.19 -15.09 -6.74
CA GLY A 136 -10.74 -16.42 -6.82
C GLY A 136 -11.04 -16.90 -8.25
N GLU A 137 -10.82 -16.11 -9.29
CA GLU A 137 -11.37 -16.40 -10.62
C GLU A 137 -10.39 -16.06 -11.75
N GLY A 138 -10.54 -16.73 -12.90
CA GLY A 138 -9.71 -16.49 -14.08
C GLY A 138 -8.37 -17.25 -14.07
N ALA A 139 -7.38 -16.72 -14.80
CA ALA A 139 -6.10 -17.40 -15.04
C ALA A 139 -5.12 -17.35 -13.86
N ARG A 140 -5.47 -16.65 -12.78
CA ARG A 140 -4.59 -16.33 -11.65
C ARG A 140 -5.37 -16.54 -10.36
N VAL A 141 -5.40 -17.79 -9.92
CA VAL A 141 -6.21 -18.22 -8.79
C VAL A 141 -5.27 -18.68 -7.68
N ALA A 142 -5.32 -17.98 -6.55
CA ALA A 142 -4.81 -18.48 -5.29
C ALA A 142 -5.99 -18.56 -4.32
N LYS A 143 -6.22 -19.76 -3.80
CA LYS A 143 -7.38 -20.13 -3.01
C LYS A 143 -6.96 -21.08 -1.90
N MET A 144 -7.56 -20.92 -0.73
CA MET A 144 -7.33 -21.77 0.43
C MET A 144 -8.64 -22.03 1.15
N ASP A 145 -8.79 -23.20 1.78
CA ASP A 145 -9.93 -23.47 2.66
C ASP A 145 -10.05 -22.35 3.69
N SER A 146 -11.27 -21.91 3.99
CA SER A 146 -11.45 -20.75 4.86
C SER A 146 -10.89 -20.97 6.27
N THR A 147 -10.92 -22.20 6.77
CA THR A 147 -10.35 -22.56 8.07
C THR A 147 -8.83 -22.37 8.07
N ASP A 148 -8.15 -23.00 7.11
CA ASP A 148 -6.69 -22.90 6.95
C ASP A 148 -6.26 -21.47 6.68
N ALA A 149 -7.04 -20.74 5.87
CA ALA A 149 -6.76 -19.35 5.53
C ALA A 149 -6.85 -18.42 6.74
N PHE A 150 -7.83 -18.63 7.63
CA PHE A 150 -7.93 -17.88 8.87
C PHE A 150 -6.78 -18.18 9.81
N GLU A 151 -6.41 -19.44 9.98
CA GLU A 151 -5.26 -19.83 10.81
C GLU A 151 -3.96 -19.23 10.27
N MET A 152 -3.73 -19.32 8.95
CA MET A 152 -2.56 -18.75 8.28
C MET A 152 -2.44 -17.25 8.55
N VAL A 153 -3.51 -16.49 8.35
CA VAL A 153 -3.50 -15.03 8.56
C VAL A 153 -3.27 -14.69 10.02
N GLN A 154 -3.94 -15.37 10.95
CA GLN A 154 -3.76 -15.14 12.40
C GLN A 154 -2.32 -15.43 12.85
N LYS A 155 -1.72 -16.53 12.38
CA LYS A 155 -0.33 -16.89 12.66
C LYS A 155 0.63 -15.83 12.13
N ARG A 156 0.41 -15.32 10.91
CA ARG A 156 1.23 -14.25 10.33
C ARG A 156 1.07 -12.92 11.04
N PHE A 157 -0.14 -12.56 11.48
CA PHE A 157 -0.32 -11.36 12.30
C PHE A 157 0.36 -11.48 13.65
N SER A 158 0.28 -12.63 14.29
CA SER A 158 1.00 -12.89 15.53
C SER A 158 2.51 -12.71 15.33
N ALA A 159 3.06 -13.30 14.27
CA ALA A 159 4.47 -13.16 13.91
C ALA A 159 4.88 -11.71 13.53
N ILE A 160 3.98 -10.95 12.92
CA ILE A 160 4.21 -9.52 12.62
C ILE A 160 4.21 -8.70 13.91
N ASP A 161 3.30 -8.98 14.84
CA ASP A 161 3.15 -8.23 16.08
C ASP A 161 4.24 -8.56 17.10
N ASP A 162 4.75 -9.81 17.13
CA ASP A 162 5.92 -10.20 17.93
C ASP A 162 7.28 -9.87 17.27
N GLY A 163 7.25 -9.46 15.99
CA GLY A 163 8.43 -9.06 15.22
C GLY A 163 9.24 -10.22 14.63
N SER A 164 8.80 -11.48 14.78
CA SER A 164 9.43 -12.65 14.16
C SER A 164 9.21 -12.70 12.64
N LEU A 165 8.19 -12.02 12.13
CA LEU A 165 7.95 -11.80 10.71
C LEU A 165 8.09 -10.30 10.38
N LEU A 166 9.20 -9.95 9.74
CA LEU A 166 9.42 -8.59 9.28
C LEU A 166 8.48 -8.24 8.11
N VAL A 167 7.78 -7.12 8.26
CA VAL A 167 6.92 -6.60 7.19
C VAL A 167 7.79 -5.95 6.13
N GLN A 168 7.82 -6.54 4.93
CA GLN A 168 8.64 -6.03 3.84
C GLN A 168 7.88 -4.95 3.06
N THR A 169 8.55 -3.88 2.69
CA THR A 169 8.02 -2.91 1.74
C THR A 169 7.93 -3.52 0.33
N LYS A 170 7.11 -2.94 -0.56
CA LYS A 170 7.08 -3.37 -1.97
C LYS A 170 8.48 -3.30 -2.61
N GLY A 171 9.28 -2.31 -2.23
CA GLY A 171 10.66 -2.15 -2.70
C GLY A 171 11.57 -3.28 -2.25
N GLU A 172 11.56 -3.58 -0.96
CA GLU A 172 12.33 -4.68 -0.38
C GLU A 172 11.95 -6.02 -1.01
N ARG A 173 10.66 -6.27 -1.25
CA ARG A 173 10.21 -7.48 -1.97
C ARG A 173 10.75 -7.53 -3.39
N MET A 174 10.72 -6.41 -4.12
CA MET A 174 11.24 -6.33 -5.49
C MET A 174 12.76 -6.53 -5.52
N ALA A 175 13.49 -5.94 -4.57
CA ALA A 175 14.92 -6.10 -4.42
C ALA A 175 15.27 -7.56 -4.11
N ALA A 176 14.58 -8.20 -3.16
CA ALA A 176 14.75 -9.61 -2.84
C ALA A 176 14.47 -10.51 -4.05
N PHE A 177 13.43 -10.23 -4.82
CA PHE A 177 13.13 -10.96 -6.05
C PHE A 177 14.21 -10.77 -7.13
N ARG A 178 14.69 -9.54 -7.35
CA ARG A 178 15.78 -9.26 -8.28
C ARG A 178 17.05 -10.01 -7.86
N ALA A 179 17.36 -10.01 -6.57
CA ALA A 179 18.50 -10.74 -6.02
C ALA A 179 18.35 -12.26 -6.21
N ALA A 180 17.20 -12.84 -5.88
CA ALA A 180 16.92 -14.26 -6.09
C ALA A 180 16.99 -14.65 -7.58
N LYS A 181 16.47 -13.79 -8.45
CA LYS A 181 16.55 -13.99 -9.91
C LYS A 181 17.99 -13.93 -10.40
N ALA A 182 18.78 -12.98 -9.94
CA ALA A 182 20.20 -12.85 -10.30
C ALA A 182 21.03 -14.02 -9.79
N ALA A 183 20.68 -14.58 -8.63
CA ALA A 183 21.32 -15.76 -8.07
C ALA A 183 20.89 -17.09 -8.73
N GLY A 184 19.93 -17.04 -9.67
CA GLY A 184 19.33 -18.25 -10.27
C GLY A 184 18.52 -19.10 -9.28
N THR A 185 18.27 -18.60 -8.06
CA THR A 185 17.50 -19.30 -7.03
C THR A 185 16.01 -18.99 -7.11
N TYR A 186 15.61 -18.08 -8.01
CA TYR A 186 14.21 -17.88 -8.36
C TYR A 186 13.79 -18.96 -9.36
N GLU A 187 13.41 -20.12 -8.84
CA GLU A 187 12.56 -21.02 -9.61
C GLU A 187 11.16 -20.41 -9.61
N ALA A 188 10.66 -20.09 -10.81
CA ALA A 188 9.24 -19.83 -10.99
C ALA A 188 8.49 -21.14 -10.77
N ASN A 189 8.41 -21.60 -9.52
CA ASN A 189 7.57 -22.72 -9.13
C ASN A 189 6.13 -22.24 -9.21
N VAL A 190 5.57 -22.36 -10.41
CA VAL A 190 4.14 -22.16 -10.71
C VAL A 190 3.32 -23.38 -10.21
N ASP A 191 3.96 -24.39 -9.61
CA ASP A 191 3.29 -25.61 -9.14
C ASP A 191 3.06 -25.68 -7.62
N LYS A 192 1.79 -25.44 -7.26
CA LYS A 192 0.93 -26.19 -6.30
C LYS A 192 1.55 -26.79 -5.02
N SER A 193 2.35 -26.07 -4.25
CA SER A 193 2.52 -26.42 -2.82
C SER A 193 2.33 -25.21 -1.91
N ALA A 194 1.13 -25.16 -1.32
CA ALA A 194 0.65 -24.14 -0.39
C ALA A 194 1.22 -24.33 1.03
N GLN A 195 2.53 -24.45 1.17
CA GLN A 195 3.16 -24.46 2.49
C GLN A 195 4.14 -23.29 2.59
N GLY A 196 3.70 -22.25 3.29
CA GLY A 196 4.37 -20.96 3.43
C GLY A 196 5.75 -21.08 4.06
N GLN A 197 6.76 -21.27 3.21
CA GLN A 197 8.15 -21.14 3.58
C GLN A 197 8.51 -19.65 3.52
N SER A 198 8.55 -19.01 4.69
CA SER A 198 9.13 -17.67 4.83
C SER A 198 10.58 -17.71 4.35
N ILE A 199 10.91 -16.94 3.31
CA ILE A 199 12.29 -16.77 2.86
C ILE A 199 13.06 -16.10 4.00
N ASN A 200 13.86 -16.88 4.73
CA ASN A 200 14.70 -16.41 5.82
C ASN A 200 15.92 -15.71 5.20
N LEU A 201 15.78 -14.42 4.87
CA LEU A 201 16.87 -13.59 4.35
C LEU A 201 17.81 -13.18 5.49
N LYS A 202 18.63 -14.11 5.97
CA LYS A 202 19.79 -13.79 6.81
C LYS A 202 20.89 -13.20 5.92
N GLY A 203 21.22 -11.92 6.11
CA GLY A 203 22.45 -11.32 5.55
C GLY A 203 22.28 -10.15 4.58
N VAL A 204 21.08 -9.57 4.42
CA VAL A 204 20.95 -8.32 3.67
C VAL A 204 21.28 -7.16 4.61
N GLU A 205 22.42 -6.51 4.40
CA GLU A 205 22.76 -5.26 5.08
C GLU A 205 21.63 -4.24 4.88
N LYS A 206 21.25 -3.59 5.97
CA LYS A 206 20.12 -2.68 6.05
C LYS A 206 20.42 -1.39 5.26
N GLY A 207 20.20 -1.42 3.95
CA GLY A 207 20.04 -0.20 3.16
C GLY A 207 18.81 0.58 3.65
N ASN A 208 18.85 1.92 3.57
CA ASN A 208 17.75 2.76 4.03
C ASN A 208 16.43 2.33 3.37
N THR A 209 15.47 1.91 4.19
CA THR A 209 14.26 1.15 3.84
C THR A 209 13.16 1.99 3.16
N SER A 210 13.47 2.71 2.08
CA SER A 210 12.46 3.57 1.39
C SER A 210 12.48 3.51 -0.14
N ASP A 211 13.17 2.55 -0.74
CA ASP A 211 13.36 2.41 -2.20
C ASP A 211 12.41 1.36 -2.79
N GLY A 212 11.12 1.69 -2.83
CA GLY A 212 10.10 0.91 -3.55
C GLY A 212 9.54 1.62 -4.76
N LEU A 213 8.55 1.02 -5.44
CA LEU A 213 7.87 1.57 -6.63
C LEU A 213 7.23 2.97 -6.41
N SER A 214 7.18 3.44 -5.16
CA SER A 214 6.74 4.78 -4.76
C SER A 214 7.69 5.40 -3.73
N GLY A 215 8.95 4.98 -3.77
CA GLY A 215 10.03 5.33 -2.85
C GLY A 215 10.64 6.69 -3.15
N PHE A 216 11.85 6.93 -2.68
CA PHE A 216 12.67 8.05 -3.16
C PHE A 216 13.07 7.78 -4.61
N LEU A 217 13.24 8.81 -5.45
CA LEU A 217 13.79 8.64 -6.79
C LEU A 217 14.63 9.86 -7.14
N TYR A 218 15.92 9.65 -7.35
CA TYR A 218 16.85 10.60 -7.93
C TYR A 218 16.96 10.32 -9.44
N LYS A 219 16.44 11.23 -10.27
CA LYS A 219 16.49 11.13 -11.73
C LYS A 219 17.45 12.20 -12.26
N PRO A 220 18.70 11.84 -12.62
CA PRO A 220 19.75 12.80 -12.99
C PRO A 220 19.35 13.68 -14.17
N GLU A 221 18.60 13.14 -15.13
CA GLU A 221 18.10 13.90 -16.29
C GLU A 221 16.61 13.69 -16.47
N SER A 222 15.83 14.76 -16.42
CA SER A 222 14.39 14.71 -16.70
C SER A 222 14.10 14.68 -18.20
N ASP A 223 13.06 13.95 -18.60
CA ASP A 223 12.71 13.80 -20.03
C ASP A 223 12.30 15.13 -20.68
N HIS A 224 11.88 16.11 -19.89
CA HIS A 224 11.30 17.36 -20.37
C HIS A 224 12.26 18.55 -20.30
N GLY A 225 13.51 18.37 -19.84
CA GLY A 225 14.42 19.50 -19.72
C GLY A 225 15.85 19.16 -19.31
N GLY A 226 16.23 17.88 -19.25
CA GLY A 226 17.59 17.44 -18.94
C GLY A 226 18.06 17.72 -17.50
N SER A 227 17.35 18.53 -16.72
CA SER A 227 17.73 18.83 -15.34
C SER A 227 17.38 17.71 -14.37
N LEU A 228 18.06 17.70 -13.22
CA LEU A 228 17.81 16.78 -12.12
C LEU A 228 16.40 16.99 -11.56
N VAL A 229 15.70 15.87 -11.37
CA VAL A 229 14.42 15.82 -10.67
C VAL A 229 14.49 14.77 -9.59
N ILE A 230 14.12 15.16 -8.38
CA ILE A 230 13.98 14.25 -7.25
C ILE A 230 12.49 14.10 -6.94
N LEU A 231 12.01 12.86 -6.91
CA LEU A 231 10.63 12.54 -6.59
C LEU A 231 10.60 11.95 -5.18
N MET A 232 9.80 12.55 -4.31
CA MET A 232 9.63 12.08 -2.94
C MET A 232 8.82 10.80 -2.89
N SER A 233 9.02 10.04 -1.81
CA SER A 233 8.15 8.90 -1.53
C SER A 233 6.72 9.37 -1.31
N ASN A 234 5.74 8.61 -1.81
CA ASN A 234 4.33 8.89 -1.58
C ASN A 234 3.96 8.85 -0.08
N ASP A 235 4.78 8.18 0.73
CA ASP A 235 4.60 8.12 2.18
C ASP A 235 4.94 9.46 2.87
N LEU A 236 5.63 10.36 2.18
CA LEU A 236 5.95 11.71 2.63
C LEU A 236 5.04 12.78 1.99
N LYS A 237 3.96 12.37 1.31
CA LYS A 237 3.05 13.30 0.61
C LYS A 237 2.49 14.34 1.59
N GLY A 238 2.73 15.62 1.31
CA GLY A 238 2.28 16.76 2.13
C GLY A 238 3.14 17.02 3.36
N ASP A 239 4.13 16.17 3.65
CA ASP A 239 4.99 16.28 4.82
C ASP A 239 6.36 16.88 4.51
N VAL A 240 6.72 17.06 3.23
CA VAL A 240 8.02 17.62 2.83
C VAL A 240 7.95 19.15 2.82
N SER A 241 8.88 19.77 3.56
CA SER A 241 9.07 21.22 3.61
C SER A 241 10.08 21.69 2.57
N SER A 242 11.22 21.00 2.45
CA SER A 242 12.25 21.33 1.47
C SER A 242 13.13 20.14 1.11
N VAL A 243 13.76 20.22 -0.07
CA VAL A 243 14.78 19.27 -0.52
C VAL A 243 15.99 20.07 -0.96
N SER A 244 17.18 19.67 -0.54
CA SER A 244 18.43 20.34 -0.86
C SER A 244 19.56 19.37 -1.16
N LEU A 245 20.49 19.77 -2.02
CA LEU A 245 21.74 19.07 -2.29
C LEU A 245 22.82 19.66 -1.41
N LYS A 246 23.61 18.81 -0.77
CA LYS A 246 24.75 19.18 0.07
C LYS A 246 25.99 18.43 -0.34
N ASP A 247 27.15 19.06 -0.17
CA ASP A 247 28.43 18.39 -0.34
C ASP A 247 28.75 17.44 0.84
N GLN A 248 29.87 16.73 0.76
CA GLN A 248 30.33 15.80 1.81
C GLN A 248 30.59 16.49 3.16
N LYS A 249 30.77 17.82 3.18
CA LYS A 249 30.97 18.62 4.40
C LYS A 249 29.65 19.19 4.92
N GLY A 250 28.52 18.86 4.30
CA GLY A 250 27.19 19.36 4.65
C GLY A 250 26.93 20.80 4.18
N LYS A 251 27.79 21.38 3.33
CA LYS A 251 27.56 22.71 2.76
C LYS A 251 26.47 22.61 1.70
N LEU A 252 25.52 23.54 1.75
CA LEU A 252 24.46 23.66 0.74
C LEU A 252 25.06 23.94 -0.64
N ILE A 253 24.70 23.11 -1.61
CA ILE A 253 24.99 23.31 -3.03
C ILE A 253 23.79 24.02 -3.68
N GLU A 254 22.60 23.44 -3.56
CA GLU A 254 21.39 23.97 -4.18
C GLU A 254 20.12 23.52 -3.42
N SER A 255 19.10 24.38 -3.39
CA SER A 255 17.77 24.02 -2.90
C SER A 255 16.85 23.71 -4.08
N GLY A 256 16.19 22.55 -4.02
CA GLY A 256 15.24 22.13 -5.03
C GLY A 256 13.96 22.94 -4.96
N ARG A 257 13.39 23.27 -6.12
CA ARG A 257 12.09 23.92 -6.24
C ARG A 257 10.99 22.87 -6.36
N SER A 258 10.03 22.86 -5.43
CA SER A 258 8.83 22.03 -5.57
C SER A 258 8.06 22.46 -6.83
N THR A 259 7.74 21.48 -7.67
CA THR A 259 6.89 21.68 -8.86
C THR A 259 5.53 20.98 -8.72
N GLY A 260 5.14 20.66 -7.49
CA GLY A 260 3.89 19.98 -7.18
C GLY A 260 3.96 18.46 -7.31
N TYR A 261 2.78 17.85 -7.38
CA TYR A 261 2.61 16.40 -7.35
C TYR A 261 2.37 15.83 -8.74
N ALA A 262 3.10 14.77 -9.11
CA ALA A 262 2.91 14.04 -10.35
C ALA A 262 3.39 12.58 -10.21
N ASN A 263 3.29 11.79 -11.29
CA ASN A 263 3.77 10.40 -11.37
C ASN A 263 3.36 9.52 -10.17
N GLY A 264 2.04 9.44 -9.94
CA GLY A 264 1.49 8.66 -8.82
C GLY A 264 1.52 9.43 -7.50
N ASP A 265 1.08 10.69 -7.51
CA ASP A 265 0.90 11.53 -6.31
C ASP A 265 2.20 11.84 -5.54
N ARG A 266 3.35 11.80 -6.21
CA ARG A 266 4.66 12.07 -5.62
C ARG A 266 5.05 13.52 -5.82
N GLU A 267 5.56 14.16 -4.78
CA GLU A 267 6.06 15.52 -4.89
C GLU A 267 7.38 15.55 -5.67
N HIS A 268 7.48 16.48 -6.63
CA HIS A 268 8.64 16.66 -7.48
C HIS A 268 9.43 17.88 -7.06
N PHE A 269 10.74 17.71 -6.90
CA PHE A 269 11.69 18.79 -6.67
C PHE A 269 12.64 18.88 -7.87
N ARG A 270 12.63 20.03 -8.55
CA ARG A 270 13.50 20.30 -9.69
C ARG A 270 14.70 21.14 -9.29
N PHE A 271 15.81 20.88 -9.95
CA PHE A 271 17.05 21.63 -9.81
C PHE A 271 17.46 22.25 -11.15
N ASN A 272 18.41 23.18 -11.10
CA ASN A 272 18.80 23.99 -12.25
C ASN A 272 19.73 23.28 -13.23
N GLN A 273 20.45 22.23 -12.80
CA GLN A 273 21.39 21.50 -13.64
C GLN A 273 21.02 20.01 -13.73
N SER A 274 21.58 19.30 -14.71
CA SER A 274 21.51 17.84 -14.76
C SER A 274 22.29 17.24 -13.58
N GLY A 275 21.91 16.03 -13.18
CA GLY A 275 22.54 15.29 -12.08
C GLY A 275 24.05 15.23 -12.24
N GLY A 276 24.53 14.86 -13.42
CA GLY A 276 25.96 14.72 -13.71
C GLY A 276 26.79 16.01 -13.63
N ASN A 277 26.15 17.18 -13.58
CA ASN A 277 26.85 18.46 -13.37
C ASN A 277 27.06 18.79 -11.88
N TYR A 278 26.41 18.07 -10.96
CA TYR A 278 26.67 18.21 -9.53
C TYR A 278 27.88 17.36 -9.10
N PRO A 279 28.58 17.72 -8.02
CA PRO A 279 29.67 16.91 -7.47
C PRO A 279 29.20 15.51 -7.08
N ASN A 280 30.07 14.52 -7.28
CA ASN A 280 29.88 13.18 -6.74
C ASN A 280 29.91 13.16 -5.21
N ASN A 281 29.37 12.09 -4.62
CA ASN A 281 29.23 11.90 -3.17
C ASN A 281 28.46 13.03 -2.48
N LEU A 282 27.37 13.48 -3.10
CA LEU A 282 26.49 14.48 -2.51
C LEU A 282 25.47 13.83 -1.57
N THR A 283 24.90 14.65 -0.68
CA THR A 283 23.77 14.27 0.17
C THR A 283 22.52 15.02 -0.28
N VAL A 284 21.44 14.30 -0.52
CA VAL A 284 20.10 14.90 -0.64
C VAL A 284 19.51 14.99 0.76
N GLU A 285 19.36 16.19 1.30
CA GLU A 285 18.67 16.46 2.56
C GLU A 285 17.22 16.84 2.29
N VAL A 286 16.30 16.02 2.81
CA VAL A 286 14.85 16.28 2.82
C VAL A 286 14.46 16.74 4.22
N VAL A 287 13.94 17.95 4.34
CA VAL A 287 13.41 18.50 5.58
C VAL A 287 11.90 18.34 5.55
N LEU A 288 11.34 17.72 6.59
CA LEU A 288 9.89 17.57 6.75
C LEU A 288 9.29 18.81 7.43
N ASN A 289 7.98 19.01 7.32
CA ASN A 289 7.23 20.07 7.99
C ASN A 289 7.35 20.02 9.53
N SER A 290 7.72 18.87 10.08
CA SER A 290 8.03 18.70 11.50
C SER A 290 9.44 19.20 11.90
N GLY A 291 10.27 19.62 10.94
CA GLY A 291 11.68 19.95 11.13
C GLY A 291 12.62 18.73 11.12
N LYS A 292 12.08 17.50 11.09
CA LYS A 292 12.88 16.27 10.96
C LYS A 292 13.59 16.24 9.60
N LYS A 293 14.82 15.73 9.58
CA LYS A 293 15.65 15.58 8.38
C LYS A 293 15.79 14.12 7.98
N ILE A 294 15.78 13.86 6.67
CA ILE A 294 16.08 12.57 6.03
C ILE A 294 17.23 12.81 5.04
N HIS A 295 18.21 11.91 5.01
CA HIS A 295 19.39 12.02 4.16
C HIS A 295 19.50 10.83 3.21
N TYR A 296 19.77 11.12 1.92
CA TYR A 296 20.09 10.12 0.90
C TYR A 296 21.48 10.39 0.33
N ASN A 297 22.35 9.40 0.35
CA ASN A 297 23.73 9.52 -0.14
C ASN A 297 23.79 9.12 -1.62
N ILE A 298 24.25 10.05 -2.47
CA ILE A 298 24.34 9.88 -3.91
C ILE A 298 25.83 9.81 -4.28
N LYS A 299 26.33 8.59 -4.53
CA LYS A 299 27.76 8.37 -4.79
C LYS A 299 28.20 8.96 -6.12
N ASP A 300 27.41 8.77 -7.17
CA ASP A 300 27.65 9.26 -8.52
C ASP A 300 26.43 10.07 -8.96
N SER A 301 26.58 11.39 -9.07
CA SER A 301 25.48 12.31 -9.34
C SER A 301 24.88 12.14 -10.74
N SER A 302 25.60 11.48 -11.65
CA SER A 302 25.13 11.16 -13.01
C SER A 302 24.23 9.93 -13.09
N GLN A 303 24.17 9.13 -12.02
CA GLN A 303 23.42 7.88 -11.99
C GLN A 303 22.00 8.08 -11.44
N ARG A 304 21.11 7.18 -11.83
CA ARG A 304 19.75 7.10 -11.29
C ARG A 304 19.77 6.30 -9.98
N TYR A 305 19.02 6.76 -8.98
CA TYR A 305 18.79 6.04 -7.72
C TYR A 305 17.29 5.94 -7.47
N ASP A 306 16.78 4.74 -7.26
CA ASP A 306 15.36 4.42 -7.06
C ASP A 306 15.13 3.53 -5.84
#